data_AF-A0A316LSP2-F1
#
_entry.id   AF-A0A316LSP2-F1
#
_cell.length_a   1.000
_cell.length_b   1.000
_cell.length_c   1.000
_cell.angle_alpha   90.00
_cell.angle_beta   90.00
_cell.angle_gamma   90.00
#
_symmetry.space_group_name_H-M   'P 1'
#
loop_
_entity.id
_entity.type
_entity.pdbx_description
1 polymer ?
#
loop_
_entity_poly.entity_id
_entity_poly.type
_entity_poly.pdbx_seq_one_letter_code
_entity_poly.pdbx_strand_id
1 'polypeptide(L)'
;VDAPAKLAVRRQLIAELYNVRPEKLEKESKSQYKERTKENRFPVVEKLFRELAPRYATRAEALGQGGGYTRIIKMGPRRGDAAEMVVLELV
;
A
#
# COMPACT_ATOMS: atom_id res chain seq x y z
N VAL A 1 1.89 -16.03 -14.74
CA VAL A 1 2.77 -14.98 -15.31
C VAL A 1 1.90 -13.78 -15.62
N ASP A 2 2.30 -12.57 -15.23
CA ASP A 2 1.48 -11.36 -15.47
C ASP A 2 1.33 -11.08 -16.97
N ALA A 3 0.17 -10.54 -17.38
CA ALA A 3 -0.05 -10.07 -18.74
C ALA A 3 0.90 -8.89 -19.07
N PRO A 4 1.26 -8.65 -20.35
CA PRO A 4 2.24 -7.62 -20.74
C PRO A 4 1.92 -6.23 -20.18
N ALA A 5 0.66 -5.82 -20.20
CA ALA A 5 0.21 -4.54 -19.64
C ALA A 5 0.45 -4.46 -18.13
N LYS A 6 0.11 -5.52 -17.38
CA LYS A 6 0.31 -5.59 -15.93
C LYS A 6 1.78 -5.61 -15.57
N LEU A 7 2.62 -6.30 -16.36
CA LEU A 7 4.07 -6.30 -16.19
C LEU A 7 4.68 -4.91 -16.41
N ALA A 8 4.20 -4.16 -17.41
CA ALA A 8 4.67 -2.81 -17.67
C ALA A 8 4.37 -1.87 -16.49
N VAL A 9 3.13 -1.86 -16.00
CA VAL A 9 2.73 -1.07 -14.82
C VAL A 9 3.55 -1.48 -13.59
N ARG A 10 3.76 -2.79 -13.41
CA ARG A 10 4.55 -3.29 -12.29
C ARG A 10 5.99 -2.76 -12.29
N ARG A 11 6.62 -2.67 -13.47
CA ARG A 11 7.98 -2.12 -13.61
C ARG A 11 8.03 -0.63 -13.28
N GLN A 12 7.03 0.13 -13.69
CA GLN A 12 6.90 1.54 -13.32
C GLN A 12 6.75 1.71 -11.81
N LEU A 13 5.87 0.94 -11.18
CA LEU A 13 5.65 0.99 -9.73
C LEU A 13 6.90 0.60 -8.93
N ILE A 14 7.71 -0.35 -9.42
CA ILE A 14 8.97 -0.73 -8.77
C ILE A 14 9.99 0.43 -8.78
N ALA A 15 9.97 1.28 -9.79
CA ALA A 15 10.87 2.44 -9.86
C ALA A 15 10.46 3.57 -8.90
N GLU A 16 9.15 3.78 -8.74
CA GLU A 16 8.61 4.89 -7.94
C GLU A 16 8.43 4.55 -6.45
N LEU A 17 8.05 3.31 -6.13
CA LEU A 17 7.72 2.92 -4.76
C LEU A 17 8.96 2.50 -3.98
N TYR A 18 9.04 2.95 -2.73
CA TYR A 18 10.06 2.49 -1.80
C TYR A 18 9.97 0.98 -1.57
N ASN A 19 11.13 0.33 -1.61
CA ASN A 19 11.24 -1.08 -1.23
C ASN A 19 11.31 -1.23 0.29
N VAL A 20 10.14 -1.20 0.92
CA VAL A 20 9.97 -1.44 2.35
C VAL A 20 10.00 -2.94 2.62
N ARG A 21 10.95 -3.38 3.43
CA ARG A 21 11.02 -4.78 3.88
C ARG A 21 9.91 -5.04 4.90
N PRO A 22 9.24 -6.20 4.85
CA PRO A 22 8.20 -6.52 5.81
C PRO A 22 8.83 -6.69 7.19
N GLU A 23 8.16 -6.22 8.22
CA GLU A 23 8.59 -6.47 9.59
C GLU A 23 8.35 -7.94 9.97
N LYS A 24 9.13 -8.39 10.94
CA LYS A 24 8.98 -9.71 11.53
C LYS A 24 7.75 -9.70 12.45
N LEU A 25 6.86 -10.69 12.31
CA LEU A 25 5.70 -10.79 13.19
C LEU A 25 6.14 -11.18 14.61
N GLU A 26 5.38 -10.75 15.63
CA GLU A 26 5.76 -10.92 17.05
C GLU A 26 6.12 -12.37 17.43
N LYS A 27 5.40 -13.36 16.90
CA LYS A 27 5.56 -14.79 17.23
C LYS A 27 6.29 -15.60 16.15
N GLU A 28 6.86 -14.94 15.14
CA GLU A 28 7.53 -15.60 14.02
C GLU A 28 8.96 -16.00 14.42
N SER A 29 9.45 -17.17 14.00
CA SER A 29 10.87 -17.51 14.12
C SER A 29 11.70 -16.87 12.99
N LYS A 30 13.03 -16.81 13.12
CA LYS A 30 13.88 -16.28 12.03
C LYS A 30 13.78 -17.12 10.75
N SER A 31 13.59 -18.45 10.86
CA SER A 31 13.41 -19.33 9.70
C SER A 31 12.09 -19.04 8.99
N GLN A 32 11.00 -18.97 9.76
CA GLN A 32 9.66 -18.69 9.25
C GLN A 32 9.60 -17.35 8.52
N TYR A 33 10.22 -16.30 9.07
CA TYR A 33 10.34 -15.00 8.41
C TYR A 33 11.05 -15.10 7.07
N LYS A 34 12.16 -15.83 7.00
CA LYS A 34 12.94 -16.00 5.76
C LYS A 34 12.14 -16.77 4.71
N GLU A 35 11.41 -17.80 5.11
CA GLU A 35 10.56 -18.59 4.22
C GLU A 35 9.40 -17.77 3.67
N ARG A 36 8.68 -17.04 4.53
CA ARG A 36 7.55 -16.18 4.15
C ARG A 36 7.96 -15.07 3.17
N THR A 37 9.12 -14.47 3.40
CA THR A 37 9.56 -13.28 2.65
C THR A 37 10.40 -13.60 1.41
N LYS A 38 10.80 -14.87 1.24
CA LYS A 38 11.71 -15.34 0.17
C LYS A 38 11.31 -14.87 -1.23
N GLU A 39 10.04 -15.03 -1.57
CA GLU A 39 9.54 -14.74 -2.93
C GLU A 39 9.04 -13.31 -3.09
N ASN A 40 8.80 -12.59 -1.98
CA ASN A 40 8.24 -11.25 -2.00
C ASN A 40 9.34 -10.17 -1.99
N ARG A 41 9.96 -9.96 -3.16
CA ARG A 41 11.02 -8.94 -3.34
C ARG A 41 10.51 -7.50 -3.31
N PHE A 42 9.22 -7.28 -3.59
CA PHE A 42 8.60 -5.95 -3.67
C PHE A 42 7.29 -5.92 -2.87
N PRO A 43 7.36 -5.87 -1.53
CA PRO A 43 6.20 -6.06 -0.65
C PRO A 43 5.10 -5.03 -0.85
N VAL A 44 5.46 -3.76 -1.07
CA VAL A 44 4.50 -2.66 -1.30
C VAL A 44 3.73 -2.88 -2.60
N VAL A 45 4.43 -3.26 -3.67
CA VAL A 45 3.82 -3.56 -4.98
C VAL A 45 2.88 -4.75 -4.86
N GLU A 46 3.28 -5.81 -4.15
CA GLU A 46 2.41 -6.96 -3.94
C GLU A 46 1.17 -6.61 -3.12
N LYS A 47 1.31 -5.82 -2.05
CA LYS A 47 0.17 -5.33 -1.27
C LYS A 47 -0.80 -4.52 -2.13
N LEU A 48 -0.28 -3.65 -3.00
CA LEU A 48 -1.08 -2.83 -3.90
C LEU A 48 -1.93 -3.70 -4.84
N PHE A 49 -1.36 -4.71 -5.47
CA PHE A 49 -2.09 -5.56 -6.41
C PHE A 49 -2.99 -6.62 -5.73
N ARG A 50 -2.56 -7.20 -4.60
CA ARG A 50 -3.29 -8.31 -3.96
C ARG A 50 -4.37 -7.84 -3.01
N GLU A 51 -4.18 -6.71 -2.33
CA GLU A 51 -5.09 -6.25 -1.28
C GLU A 51 -5.82 -4.97 -1.70
N LEU A 52 -5.09 -3.93 -2.10
CA LEU A 52 -5.70 -2.62 -2.35
C LEU A 52 -6.49 -2.57 -3.66
N ALA A 53 -5.93 -3.07 -4.76
CA ALA A 53 -6.58 -3.08 -6.07
C ALA A 53 -7.97 -3.75 -6.04
N PRO A 54 -8.15 -4.99 -5.53
CA PRO A 54 -9.48 -5.60 -5.47
C PRO A 54 -10.43 -4.85 -4.53
N ARG A 55 -9.96 -4.38 -3.37
CA ARG A 55 -10.77 -3.58 -2.43
C ARG A 55 -11.37 -2.34 -3.12
N TYR A 56 -10.55 -1.62 -3.89
CA TYR A 56 -10.99 -0.40 -4.55
C TYR A 56 -11.79 -0.64 -5.83
N ALA A 57 -11.56 -1.76 -6.52
CA ALA A 57 -12.42 -2.20 -7.62
C ALA A 57 -13.85 -2.44 -7.11
N THR A 58 -14.00 -3.23 -6.03
CA THR A 58 -15.30 -3.48 -5.39
C THR A 58 -15.97 -2.19 -4.90
N ARG A 59 -15.19 -1.26 -4.34
CA ARG A 59 -15.71 0.05 -3.91
C ARG A 59 -16.23 0.88 -5.10
N ALA A 60 -15.46 0.94 -6.19
CA ALA A 60 -15.84 1.69 -7.38
C ALA A 60 -17.12 1.13 -8.01
N GLU A 61 -17.27 -0.20 -8.03
CA GLU A 61 -18.48 -0.88 -8.48
C GLU A 61 -19.68 -0.59 -7.56
N ALA A 62 -19.51 -0.72 -6.24
CA ALA A 62 -20.59 -0.53 -5.27
C ALA A 62 -21.12 0.92 -5.22
N LEU A 63 -20.25 1.91 -5.40
CA LEU A 63 -20.61 3.33 -5.39
C LEU A 63 -20.97 3.88 -6.78
N GLY A 64 -20.72 3.12 -7.85
CA GLY A 64 -20.84 3.60 -9.23
C GLY A 64 -19.89 4.76 -9.57
N GLN A 65 -18.86 4.99 -8.75
CA GLN A 65 -17.95 6.13 -8.86
C GLN A 65 -16.50 5.68 -8.69
N GLY A 66 -15.67 5.97 -9.69
CA GLY A 66 -14.22 5.83 -9.60
C GLY A 66 -13.56 7.02 -8.87
N GLY A 67 -12.51 6.74 -8.10
CA GLY A 67 -11.75 7.75 -7.36
C GLY A 67 -12.18 7.88 -5.89
N GLY A 68 -11.68 8.93 -5.22
CA GLY A 68 -12.00 9.17 -3.80
C GLY A 68 -11.44 8.10 -2.84
N TYR A 69 -10.25 7.58 -3.14
CA TYR A 69 -9.61 6.50 -2.37
C TYR A 69 -8.95 6.97 -1.07
N THR A 70 -8.82 8.28 -0.89
CA THR A 70 -8.20 8.89 0.29
C THR A 70 -9.13 9.87 0.96
N ARG A 71 -8.97 10.02 2.28
CA ARG A 71 -9.65 11.03 3.10
C ARG A 71 -8.61 11.81 3.90
N ILE A 72 -8.83 13.11 4.01
CA ILE A 72 -8.03 14.02 4.84
C ILE A 72 -8.89 14.48 6.02
N ILE A 73 -8.40 14.25 7.24
CA ILE A 73 -9.03 14.73 8.49
C ILE A 73 -8.12 15.79 9.09
N LYS A 74 -8.63 17.02 9.26
CA LYS A 74 -7.88 18.12 9.88
C LYS A 74 -7.84 17.93 11.39
N MET A 75 -6.66 18.03 12.00
CA MET A 75 -6.51 17.90 13.45
C MET A 75 -6.30 19.24 14.17
N GLY A 76 -5.64 20.20 13.52
CA GLY A 76 -5.22 21.48 14.09
C GLY A 76 -3.69 21.65 14.10
N PRO A 77 -3.17 22.76 14.62
CA PRO A 77 -1.75 23.10 14.54
C PRO A 77 -0.88 22.22 15.46
N ARG A 78 0.28 21.81 14.96
CA ARG A 78 1.31 21.09 15.72
C ARG A 78 1.92 22.03 16.76
N ARG A 79 2.11 21.51 17.97
CA ARG A 79 2.76 22.25 19.05
C ARG A 79 4.23 22.49 18.73
N GLY A 80 4.66 23.75 18.70
CA GLY A 80 6.05 24.17 18.50
C GLY A 80 6.23 25.06 17.28
N ASP A 81 5.81 24.58 16.10
CA ASP A 81 5.91 25.30 14.81
C ASP A 81 4.55 25.83 14.30
N ALA A 82 3.46 25.52 15.00
CA ALA A 82 2.08 25.87 14.62
C ALA A 82 1.69 25.38 13.21
N ALA A 83 2.35 24.33 12.69
CA ALA A 83 2.05 23.79 11.38
C ALA A 83 0.72 23.02 11.39
N GLU A 84 -0.19 23.32 10.47
CA GLU A 84 -1.48 22.62 10.34
C GLU A 84 -1.28 21.13 10.04
N MET A 85 -1.86 20.27 10.88
CA MET A 85 -1.74 18.82 10.76
C MET A 85 -3.00 18.18 10.20
N VAL A 86 -2.78 17.10 9.45
CA VAL A 86 -3.85 16.25 8.94
C VAL A 86 -3.53 14.77 9.14
N VAL A 87 -4.59 13.97 9.28
CA VAL A 87 -4.53 12.52 9.09
C VAL A 87 -4.97 12.22 7.66
N LEU A 88 -4.14 11.48 6.92
CA LEU A 88 -4.45 10.98 5.59
C LEU A 88 -4.73 9.48 5.67
N GLU A 89 -5.91 9.06 5.25
CA GLU A 89 -6.36 7.66 5.36
C GLU A 89 -6.85 7.11 4.02
N LEU A 90 -6.73 5.79 3.87
CA LEU A 90 -7.27 5.01 2.75
C LEU A 90 -8.72 4.58 3.05
N VAL A 91 -9.65 4.79 2.11
CA VAL A 91 -11.11 4.63 2.32
C VAL A 91 -11.66 3.28 1.89
#